data_AF-A0A940VGC7-F1
#
_entry.id   AF-A0A940VGC7-F1
#
_cell.length_a   1.000
_cell.length_b   1.000
_cell.length_c   1.000
_cell.angle_alpha   90.00
_cell.angle_beta   90.00
_cell.angle_gamma   90.00
#
_symmetry.space_group_name_H-M   'P 1'
#
loop_
_entity.id
_entity.type
_entity.pdbx_description
1 polymer ?
#
loop_
_entity_poly.entity_id
_entity_poly.type
_entity_poly.pdbx_seq_one_letter_code
_entity_poly.pdbx_strand_id
1 'polypeptide(L)'
;MERTRRVADLSKKLAIGAIILALAFSARTAYAGPFEEGVSFFEGGHYRWALEKFVQATEQSPRDPQRWWYVAESYRMLGDTAASAHVYRQILQVAPASPFAVSSRQALEALGEPGTSTIQVPIQRRGGSALVPARVNGESVGVFILDTGASYTSVSTTVANRLGISTSGGATVRLATASGVIQAPLAVLEEVDVGGAVARHVPVVVHDLPGMPSNVAGLLGMSFLERFRVNLDIGSSLLILETGN
;
A
#
# COMPACT_ATOMS: atom_id res chain seq x y z
N MET A 1 34.68 -19.98 -17.48
CA MET A 1 33.46 -20.21 -16.68
C MET A 1 32.49 -19.03 -16.65
N GLU A 2 32.67 -18.00 -17.51
CA GLU A 2 31.92 -16.73 -17.36
C GLU A 2 30.92 -16.44 -18.49
N ARG A 3 30.95 -17.21 -19.60
CA ARG A 3 29.97 -17.10 -20.69
C ARG A 3 28.63 -17.76 -20.37
N THR A 4 28.60 -18.79 -19.52
CA THR A 4 27.39 -19.59 -19.23
C THR A 4 26.39 -18.87 -18.31
N ARG A 5 26.85 -17.92 -17.47
CA ARG A 5 25.96 -17.13 -16.61
C ARG A 5 25.18 -16.05 -17.37
N ARG A 6 25.71 -15.54 -18.49
CA ARG A 6 25.06 -14.46 -19.25
C ARG A 6 23.90 -14.95 -20.14
N VAL A 7 23.88 -16.24 -20.48
CA VAL A 7 22.80 -16.88 -21.27
C VAL A 7 21.60 -17.25 -20.38
N ALA A 8 21.83 -17.53 -19.10
CA ALA A 8 20.77 -17.84 -18.13
C ALA A 8 19.94 -16.62 -17.69
N ASP A 9 20.47 -15.41 -17.88
CA ASP A 9 19.77 -14.15 -17.55
C ASP A 9 18.93 -13.63 -18.74
N LEU A 10 19.27 -14.05 -19.97
CA LEU A 10 18.49 -13.71 -21.18
C LEU A 10 17.22 -14.57 -21.32
N SER A 11 17.20 -15.78 -20.76
CA SER A 11 16.05 -16.69 -20.85
C SER A 11 14.89 -16.35 -19.91
N LYS A 12 15.11 -15.51 -18.89
CA LYS A 12 14.04 -15.03 -17.99
C LYS A 12 13.35 -13.76 -18.48
N LYS A 13 14.02 -12.94 -19.30
CA LYS A 13 13.43 -11.73 -19.90
C LYS A 13 12.48 -12.00 -21.07
N LEU A 14 12.46 -13.23 -21.59
CA LEU A 14 11.60 -13.64 -22.71
C LEU A 14 10.30 -14.34 -22.29
N ALA A 15 10.11 -14.66 -21.00
CA ALA A 15 8.99 -15.48 -20.56
C ALA A 15 7.66 -14.72 -20.38
N ILE A 16 7.70 -13.40 -20.13
CA ILE A 16 6.46 -12.60 -19.99
C ILE A 16 5.85 -12.28 -21.37
N GLY A 17 6.65 -12.23 -22.43
CA GLY A 17 6.19 -11.99 -23.80
C GLY A 17 5.55 -13.19 -24.51
N ALA A 18 5.69 -14.41 -23.97
CA ALA A 18 5.29 -15.63 -24.67
C ALA A 18 3.82 -16.03 -24.49
N ILE A 19 3.08 -15.45 -23.53
CA ILE A 19 1.72 -15.90 -23.20
C ILE A 19 0.64 -15.38 -24.18
N ILE A 20 0.95 -14.43 -25.09
CA ILE A 20 -0.04 -13.87 -26.03
C ILE A 20 0.22 -14.28 -27.51
N LEU A 21 1.37 -14.85 -27.86
CA LEU A 21 1.82 -15.00 -29.26
C LEU A 21 1.29 -16.25 -29.99
N ALA A 22 0.05 -16.67 -29.75
CA ALA A 22 -0.55 -17.74 -30.55
C ALA A 22 -2.03 -17.46 -30.81
N LEU A 23 -2.31 -16.52 -31.72
CA LEU A 23 -3.40 -16.62 -32.70
C LEU A 23 -3.30 -15.47 -33.73
N ALA A 24 -3.32 -15.87 -35.01
CA ALA A 24 -3.62 -15.07 -36.20
C ALA A 24 -2.50 -14.19 -36.80
N PHE A 25 -1.47 -14.84 -37.35
CA PHE A 25 -0.82 -14.34 -38.56
C PHE A 25 -1.66 -14.74 -39.78
N SER A 26 -2.63 -13.90 -40.16
CA SER A 26 -3.14 -13.79 -41.54
C SER A 26 -4.09 -12.59 -41.69
N ALA A 27 -3.76 -11.70 -42.62
CA ALA A 27 -4.56 -10.57 -43.12
C ALA A 27 -4.88 -9.41 -42.14
N ARG A 28 -3.86 -8.62 -41.77
CA ARG A 28 -4.05 -7.30 -41.12
C ARG A 28 -3.83 -6.16 -42.12
N THR A 29 -4.89 -5.63 -42.72
CA THR A 29 -4.86 -4.27 -43.30
C THR A 29 -6.18 -3.50 -43.29
N ALA A 30 -7.27 -3.98 -42.69
CA ALA A 30 -8.56 -3.26 -42.81
C ALA A 30 -9.20 -2.69 -41.52
N TYR A 31 -8.84 -3.13 -40.32
CA TYR A 31 -9.36 -2.53 -39.06
C TYR A 31 -8.39 -2.76 -37.90
N ALA A 32 -7.21 -2.15 -37.92
CA ALA A 32 -6.43 -2.06 -36.70
C ALA A 32 -7.07 -0.97 -35.84
N GLY A 33 -7.72 -1.34 -34.74
CA GLY A 33 -8.20 -0.38 -33.76
C GLY A 33 -7.02 0.19 -32.96
N PRO A 34 -7.29 1.11 -32.01
CA PRO A 34 -6.22 1.69 -31.19
C PRO A 34 -5.38 0.64 -30.46
N PHE A 35 -5.98 -0.50 -30.08
CA PHE A 35 -5.24 -1.57 -29.42
C PHE A 35 -4.19 -2.20 -30.35
N GLU A 36 -4.56 -2.58 -31.58
CA GLU A 36 -3.64 -3.19 -32.55
C GLU A 36 -2.53 -2.23 -32.96
N GLU A 37 -2.85 -0.94 -33.14
CA GLU A 37 -1.84 0.11 -33.38
C GLU A 37 -0.88 0.23 -32.18
N GLY A 38 -1.42 0.23 -30.96
CA GLY A 38 -0.64 0.28 -29.72
C GLY A 38 0.34 -0.88 -29.62
N VAL A 39 -0.10 -2.12 -29.93
CA VAL A 39 0.78 -3.30 -29.95
C VAL A 39 1.91 -3.13 -30.97
N SER A 40 1.61 -2.62 -32.17
CA SER A 40 2.65 -2.38 -33.18
C SER A 40 3.70 -1.36 -32.71
N PHE A 41 3.28 -0.26 -32.07
CA PHE A 41 4.21 0.71 -31.49
C PHE A 41 5.02 0.12 -30.33
N PHE A 42 4.37 -0.68 -29.47
CA PHE A 42 5.00 -1.31 -28.32
C PHE A 42 6.12 -2.28 -28.74
N GLU A 43 5.85 -3.15 -29.71
CA GLU A 43 6.82 -4.08 -30.29
C GLU A 43 7.97 -3.35 -31.00
N GLY A 44 7.67 -2.20 -31.62
CA GLY A 44 8.68 -1.30 -32.19
C GLY A 44 9.52 -0.53 -31.17
N GLY A 45 9.25 -0.68 -29.86
CA GLY A 45 9.93 0.06 -28.79
C GLY A 45 9.48 1.52 -28.63
N HIS A 46 8.43 1.94 -29.33
CA HIS A 46 7.87 3.28 -29.27
C HIS A 46 6.83 3.41 -28.15
N TYR A 47 7.26 3.19 -26.90
CA TYR A 47 6.36 3.04 -25.75
C TYR A 47 5.48 4.26 -25.47
N ARG A 48 5.92 5.48 -25.82
CA ARG A 48 5.10 6.68 -25.66
C ARG A 48 3.89 6.71 -26.61
N TRP A 49 4.11 6.38 -27.88
CA TRP A 49 3.02 6.27 -28.86
C TRP A 49 2.14 5.04 -28.58
N ALA A 50 2.75 3.94 -28.12
CA ALA A 50 2.00 2.78 -27.68
C ALA A 50 1.05 3.13 -26.52
N LEU A 51 1.55 3.84 -25.50
CA LEU A 51 0.77 4.29 -24.34
C LEU A 51 -0.45 5.12 -24.78
N GLU A 52 -0.25 6.12 -25.64
CA GLU A 52 -1.35 6.95 -26.16
C GLU A 52 -2.46 6.09 -26.79
N LYS A 53 -2.07 5.08 -27.57
CA LYS A 53 -3.01 4.18 -28.26
C LYS A 53 -3.69 3.20 -27.30
N PHE A 54 -2.97 2.69 -26.31
CA PHE A 54 -3.55 1.81 -25.30
C PHE A 54 -4.52 2.54 -24.38
N VAL A 55 -4.25 3.81 -24.02
CA VAL A 55 -5.21 4.62 -23.26
C VAL A 55 -6.53 4.77 -24.04
N GLN A 56 -6.49 5.11 -25.33
CA GLN A 56 -7.69 5.13 -26.18
C GLN A 56 -8.40 3.76 -26.22
N ALA A 57 -7.63 2.66 -26.28
CA ALA A 57 -8.20 1.33 -26.21
C ALA A 57 -8.92 1.08 -24.86
N THR A 58 -8.38 1.54 -23.74
CA THR A 58 -9.05 1.39 -22.43
C THR A 58 -10.36 2.16 -22.35
N GLU A 59 -10.48 3.32 -22.99
CA GLU A 59 -11.74 4.08 -23.05
C GLU A 59 -12.84 3.31 -23.81
N GLN A 60 -12.48 2.61 -24.88
CA GLN A 60 -13.40 1.79 -25.67
C GLN A 60 -13.82 0.50 -24.97
N SER A 61 -12.99 -0.05 -24.09
CA SER A 61 -13.31 -1.28 -23.34
C SER A 61 -12.73 -1.23 -21.93
N PRO A 62 -13.32 -0.44 -21.01
CA PRO A 62 -12.75 -0.19 -19.69
C PRO A 62 -12.66 -1.42 -18.78
N ARG A 63 -13.41 -2.48 -19.09
CA ARG A 63 -13.43 -3.74 -18.32
C ARG A 63 -12.48 -4.80 -18.86
N ASP A 64 -11.77 -4.53 -19.96
CA ASP A 64 -10.81 -5.46 -20.55
C ASP A 64 -9.44 -5.30 -19.88
N PRO A 65 -9.01 -6.25 -19.02
CA PRO A 65 -7.76 -6.13 -18.28
C PRO A 65 -6.51 -6.21 -19.19
N GLN A 66 -6.63 -6.77 -20.40
CA GLN A 66 -5.50 -6.83 -21.34
C GLN A 66 -5.08 -5.43 -21.78
N ARG A 67 -6.04 -4.53 -22.01
CA ARG A 67 -5.76 -3.16 -22.46
C ARG A 67 -5.02 -2.37 -21.37
N TRP A 68 -5.50 -2.48 -20.13
CA TRP A 68 -4.84 -1.90 -18.97
C TRP A 68 -3.45 -2.47 -18.73
N TRP A 69 -3.25 -3.78 -18.96
CA TRP A 69 -1.93 -4.41 -18.85
C TRP A 69 -0.90 -3.74 -19.76
N TYR A 70 -1.27 -3.49 -21.02
CA TYR A 70 -0.39 -2.81 -21.97
C TYR A 70 -0.13 -1.33 -21.63
N VAL A 71 -1.10 -0.64 -21.00
CA VAL A 71 -0.85 0.70 -20.42
C VAL A 71 0.20 0.62 -19.30
N ALA A 72 0.05 -0.31 -18.36
CA ALA A 72 0.97 -0.48 -17.24
C ALA A 72 2.39 -0.84 -17.70
N GLU A 73 2.51 -1.76 -18.66
CA GLU A 73 3.79 -2.14 -19.26
C GLU A 73 4.42 -0.98 -20.04
N SER A 74 3.62 -0.14 -20.72
CA SER A 74 4.16 1.03 -21.42
C SER A 74 4.76 2.03 -20.45
N TYR A 75 4.10 2.32 -19.32
CA TYR A 75 4.68 3.12 -18.25
C TYR A 75 5.95 2.50 -17.67
N ARG A 76 5.96 1.18 -17.42
CA ARG A 76 7.13 0.46 -16.92
C ARG A 76 8.33 0.59 -17.86
N MET A 77 8.10 0.47 -19.17
CA MET A 77 9.15 0.61 -20.18
C MET A 77 9.63 2.06 -20.35
N LEU A 78 8.79 3.05 -20.05
CA LEU A 78 9.17 4.47 -19.97
C LEU A 78 9.89 4.83 -18.67
N GLY A 79 9.95 3.91 -17.69
CA GLY A 79 10.59 4.12 -16.39
C GLY A 79 9.69 4.79 -15.34
N ASP A 80 8.40 5.02 -15.65
CA ASP A 80 7.44 5.56 -14.69
C ASP A 80 6.83 4.42 -13.86
N THR A 81 7.57 4.02 -12.82
CA THR A 81 7.18 2.89 -11.95
C THR A 81 5.94 3.20 -11.14
N ALA A 82 5.73 4.47 -10.75
CA ALA A 82 4.56 4.89 -9.98
C ALA A 82 3.28 4.81 -10.82
N ALA A 83 3.30 5.34 -12.05
CA ALA A 83 2.16 5.23 -12.96
C ALA A 83 1.89 3.77 -13.36
N SER A 84 2.95 2.98 -13.59
CA SER A 84 2.82 1.54 -13.86
C SER A 84 2.13 0.81 -12.71
N ALA A 85 2.59 1.02 -11.47
CA ALA A 85 2.00 0.44 -10.27
C ALA A 85 0.53 0.82 -10.09
N HIS A 86 0.20 2.11 -10.31
CA HIS A 86 -1.18 2.58 -10.25
C HIS A 86 -2.09 1.78 -11.19
N VAL A 87 -1.67 1.58 -12.44
CA VAL A 87 -2.46 0.86 -13.45
C VAL A 87 -2.55 -0.64 -13.13
N TYR A 88 -1.48 -1.28 -12.64
CA TYR A 88 -1.56 -2.67 -12.17
C TYR A 88 -2.59 -2.84 -11.05
N ARG A 89 -2.66 -1.91 -10.08
CA ARG A 89 -3.68 -1.96 -9.02
C ARG A 89 -5.09 -1.80 -9.60
N GLN A 90 -5.24 -1.00 -10.66
CA GLN A 90 -6.52 -0.86 -11.35
C GLN A 90 -6.99 -2.18 -11.99
N ILE A 91 -6.08 -2.98 -12.54
CA ILE A 91 -6.38 -4.34 -13.05
C ILE A 91 -6.90 -5.24 -11.93
N LEU A 92 -6.30 -5.17 -10.73
CA LEU A 92 -6.75 -5.95 -9.57
C LEU A 92 -8.18 -5.58 -9.12
N GLN A 93 -8.58 -4.32 -9.30
CA GLN A 93 -9.93 -3.88 -8.97
C GLN A 93 -10.96 -4.29 -10.04
N VAL A 94 -10.60 -4.14 -11.32
CA VAL A 94 -11.52 -4.39 -12.44
C VAL A 94 -11.71 -5.87 -12.73
N ALA A 95 -10.66 -6.68 -12.62
CA ALA A 95 -10.67 -8.09 -12.99
C ALA A 95 -9.83 -8.96 -12.02
N PRO A 96 -10.19 -9.05 -10.72
CA PRO A 96 -9.39 -9.69 -9.68
C PRO A 96 -9.08 -11.18 -9.93
N ALA A 97 -9.97 -11.87 -10.64
CA ALA A 97 -9.81 -13.30 -10.97
C ALA A 97 -9.11 -13.55 -12.32
N SER A 98 -8.68 -12.51 -13.03
CA SER A 98 -8.07 -12.65 -14.36
C SER A 98 -6.59 -13.10 -14.27
N PRO A 99 -6.06 -13.76 -15.32
CA PRO A 99 -4.61 -14.01 -15.43
C PRO A 99 -3.76 -12.73 -15.35
N PHE A 100 -4.29 -11.60 -15.85
CA PHE A 100 -3.64 -10.30 -15.75
C PHE A 100 -3.54 -9.80 -14.30
N ALA A 101 -4.50 -10.13 -13.42
CA ALA A 101 -4.40 -9.80 -12.01
C ALA A 101 -3.30 -10.59 -11.29
N VAL A 102 -3.05 -11.85 -11.67
CA VAL A 102 -1.89 -12.63 -11.17
C VAL A 102 -0.58 -11.94 -11.59
N SER A 103 -0.48 -11.60 -12.87
CA SER A 103 0.71 -10.94 -13.44
C SER A 103 0.93 -9.54 -12.83
N SER A 104 -0.15 -8.79 -12.57
CA SER A 104 -0.11 -7.47 -11.95
C SER A 104 0.41 -7.52 -10.52
N ARG A 105 0.03 -8.53 -9.73
CA ARG A 105 0.58 -8.74 -8.39
C ARG A 105 2.09 -9.01 -8.42
N GLN A 106 2.53 -9.87 -9.34
CA GLN A 106 3.96 -10.16 -9.52
C GLN A 106 4.74 -8.93 -9.99
N ALA A 107 4.17 -8.13 -10.90
CA ALA A 107 4.79 -6.90 -11.37
C ALA A 107 4.91 -5.86 -10.25
N LEU A 108 3.86 -5.67 -9.44
CA LEU A 108 3.90 -4.79 -8.25
C LEU A 108 4.99 -5.24 -7.27
N GLU A 109 5.06 -6.53 -6.95
CA GLU A 109 6.11 -7.08 -6.08
C GLU A 109 7.51 -6.81 -6.65
N ALA A 110 7.71 -6.99 -7.95
CA ALA A 110 8.98 -6.71 -8.62
C ALA A 110 9.35 -5.21 -8.64
N LEU A 111 8.35 -4.31 -8.59
CA LEU A 111 8.55 -2.88 -8.45
C LEU A 111 8.84 -2.45 -7.00
N GLY A 112 8.85 -3.38 -6.05
CA GLY A 112 8.94 -3.06 -4.62
C GLY A 112 7.66 -2.43 -4.06
N GLU A 113 6.58 -2.46 -4.85
CA GLU A 113 5.27 -1.97 -4.46
C GLU A 113 4.54 -3.08 -3.72
N PRO A 114 4.24 -2.93 -2.43
CA PRO A 114 3.44 -3.92 -1.73
C PRO A 114 2.09 -4.00 -2.44
N GLY A 115 1.78 -5.17 -3.01
CA GLY A 115 0.44 -5.46 -3.51
C GLY A 115 -0.58 -5.07 -2.45
N THR A 116 -1.70 -4.45 -2.84
CA THR A 116 -2.72 -3.98 -1.91
C THR A 116 -3.11 -5.12 -0.98
N SER A 117 -2.69 -5.03 0.28
CA SER A 117 -2.95 -6.04 1.29
C SER A 117 -4.01 -5.47 2.20
N THR A 118 -5.17 -6.13 2.24
CA THR A 118 -6.24 -5.83 3.18
C THR A 118 -5.98 -6.59 4.47
N ILE A 119 -5.82 -5.87 5.56
CA ILE A 119 -5.57 -6.40 6.90
C ILE A 119 -6.83 -6.16 7.72
N GLN A 120 -7.41 -7.21 8.27
CA GLN A 120 -8.60 -7.15 9.11
C GLN A 120 -8.21 -7.37 10.56
N VAL A 121 -8.40 -6.34 11.38
CA VAL A 121 -8.04 -6.34 12.80
C VAL A 121 -9.34 -6.34 13.62
N PRO A 122 -9.59 -7.40 14.42
CA PRO A 122 -10.72 -7.39 15.35
C PRO A 122 -10.62 -6.25 16.35
N ILE A 123 -11.69 -5.48 16.50
CA ILE A 123 -11.78 -4.42 17.51
C ILE A 123 -12.55 -4.92 18.73
N GLN A 124 -12.13 -4.47 19.93
CA GLN A 124 -12.96 -4.59 21.12
C GLN A 124 -13.68 -3.27 21.36
N ARG A 125 -15.00 -3.31 21.50
CA ARG A 125 -15.77 -2.12 21.85
C ARG A 125 -15.84 -1.95 23.36
N ARG A 126 -15.47 -0.77 23.85
CA ARG A 126 -15.72 -0.34 25.24
C ARG A 126 -16.32 1.06 25.22
N GLY A 127 -17.62 1.15 25.52
CA GLY A 127 -18.37 2.39 25.37
C GLY A 127 -18.34 2.90 23.94
N GLY A 128 -17.93 4.16 23.75
CA GLY A 128 -17.77 4.79 22.44
C GLY A 128 -16.45 4.47 21.73
N SER A 129 -15.51 3.79 22.39
CA SER A 129 -14.16 3.56 21.87
C SER A 129 -14.00 2.19 21.23
N ALA A 130 -13.27 2.16 20.11
CA ALA A 130 -12.75 0.94 19.50
C ALA A 130 -11.31 0.71 19.98
N LEU A 131 -11.04 -0.47 20.52
CA LEU A 131 -9.74 -0.86 21.03
C LEU A 131 -9.09 -1.87 20.09
N VAL A 132 -7.83 -1.63 19.73
CA VAL A 132 -7.05 -2.49 18.83
C VAL A 132 -5.78 -2.98 19.51
N PRO A 133 -5.52 -4.30 19.52
CA PRO A 133 -4.23 -4.82 19.94
C PRO A 133 -3.11 -4.32 19.04
N ALA A 134 -1.97 -4.01 19.63
CA ALA A 134 -0.81 -3.57 18.86
C ALA A 134 0.51 -3.98 19.51
N ARG A 135 1.57 -3.95 18.68
CA ARG A 135 2.96 -4.06 19.10
C ARG A 135 3.69 -2.78 18.75
N VAL A 136 4.66 -2.43 19.59
CA VAL A 136 5.57 -1.30 19.36
C VAL A 136 6.98 -1.83 19.46
N ASN A 137 7.81 -1.57 18.44
CA ASN A 137 9.18 -2.07 18.34
C ASN A 137 9.26 -3.59 18.61
N GLY A 138 8.31 -4.35 18.08
CA GLY A 138 8.22 -5.80 18.27
C GLY A 138 7.63 -6.28 19.61
N GLU A 139 7.40 -5.41 20.59
CA GLU A 139 6.82 -5.81 21.89
C GLU A 139 5.32 -5.57 21.97
N SER A 140 4.57 -6.51 22.57
CA SER A 140 3.13 -6.33 22.79
C SER A 140 2.89 -5.26 23.86
N VAL A 141 2.09 -4.24 23.51
CA VAL A 141 1.83 -3.12 24.42
C VAL A 141 0.42 -3.10 25.00
N GLY A 142 -0.40 -4.11 24.72
CA GLY A 142 -1.81 -4.13 25.09
C GLY A 142 -2.66 -3.62 23.94
N VAL A 143 -3.53 -2.65 24.21
CA VAL A 143 -4.44 -2.08 23.20
C VAL A 143 -4.28 -0.57 23.07
N PHE A 144 -4.45 -0.05 21.86
CA PHE A 144 -4.67 1.37 21.64
C PHE A 144 -6.16 1.66 21.46
N ILE A 145 -6.57 2.88 21.81
CA ILE A 145 -7.86 3.43 21.41
C ILE A 145 -7.70 3.99 20.01
N LEU A 146 -8.52 3.55 19.05
CA LEU A 146 -8.57 4.16 17.73
C LEU A 146 -9.12 5.59 17.82
N ASP A 147 -8.33 6.58 17.41
CA ASP A 147 -8.69 7.99 17.50
C ASP A 147 -8.28 8.76 16.24
N THR A 148 -9.21 8.93 15.30
CA THR A 148 -9.00 9.70 14.07
C THR A 148 -8.92 11.21 14.31
N GLY A 149 -9.27 11.69 15.51
CA GLY A 149 -9.14 13.10 15.90
C GLY A 149 -7.75 13.47 16.41
N ALA A 150 -6.92 12.48 16.76
CA ALA A 150 -5.58 12.70 17.25
C ALA A 150 -4.59 12.86 16.07
N SER A 151 -3.91 14.02 15.98
CA SER A 151 -2.89 14.25 14.94
C SER A 151 -1.71 13.29 15.06
N TYR A 152 -1.33 12.92 16.29
CA TYR A 152 -0.27 11.96 16.58
C TYR A 152 -0.85 10.77 17.32
N THR A 153 -0.37 9.57 17.00
CA THR A 153 -0.42 8.42 17.92
C THR A 153 0.23 8.80 19.24
N SER A 154 -0.40 8.45 20.36
CA SER A 154 0.15 8.69 21.70
C SER A 154 0.52 7.37 22.37
N VAL A 155 1.59 7.39 23.16
CA VAL A 155 1.96 6.28 24.04
C VAL A 155 2.03 6.78 25.48
N SER A 156 1.58 5.95 26.42
CA SER A 156 1.66 6.25 27.84
C SER A 156 3.10 6.29 28.31
N THR A 157 3.34 7.02 29.39
CA THR A 157 4.66 7.09 30.04
C THR A 157 5.11 5.70 30.49
N THR A 158 4.17 4.85 30.92
CA THR A 158 4.43 3.44 31.29
C THR A 158 4.98 2.64 30.12
N VAL A 159 4.36 2.74 28.94
CA VAL A 159 4.84 2.07 27.73
C VAL A 159 6.18 2.64 27.29
N ALA A 160 6.33 3.97 27.30
CA ALA A 160 7.59 4.63 26.94
C ALA A 160 8.75 4.16 27.82
N ASN A 161 8.56 4.13 29.13
CA ASN A 161 9.58 3.66 30.07
C ASN A 161 9.91 2.18 29.90
N ARG A 162 8.89 1.33 29.74
CA ARG A 162 9.08 -0.11 29.55
C ARG A 162 9.91 -0.41 28.30
N LEU A 163 9.67 0.33 27.21
CA LEU A 163 10.35 0.14 25.93
C LEU A 163 11.62 0.98 25.76
N GLY A 164 12.04 1.72 26.79
CA GLY A 164 13.24 2.57 26.74
C GLY A 164 13.13 3.74 25.76
N ILE A 165 11.93 4.22 25.45
CA ILE A 165 11.69 5.35 24.54
C ILE A 165 12.11 6.64 25.25
N SER A 166 13.27 7.17 24.88
CA SER A 166 13.80 8.40 25.47
C SER A 166 13.10 9.63 24.92
N THR A 167 12.67 10.50 25.84
CA THR A 167 12.12 11.84 25.55
C THR A 167 12.96 12.97 26.13
N SER A 168 14.04 12.63 26.86
CA SER A 168 14.87 13.60 27.56
C SER A 168 15.65 14.48 26.58
N GLY A 169 15.49 15.80 26.71
CA GLY A 169 16.11 16.78 25.80
C GLY A 169 15.53 16.76 24.38
N GLY A 170 14.46 16.00 24.14
CA GLY A 170 13.79 15.89 22.85
C GLY A 170 12.87 17.07 22.53
N ALA A 171 12.38 17.10 21.29
CA ALA A 171 11.38 18.07 20.85
C ALA A 171 10.06 17.88 21.60
N THR A 172 9.30 18.96 21.77
CA THR A 172 7.94 18.92 22.29
C THR A 172 6.97 19.55 21.30
N VAL A 173 5.74 19.08 21.28
CA VAL A 173 4.67 19.63 20.42
C VAL A 173 3.51 20.13 21.26
N ARG A 174 2.86 21.22 20.81
CA ARG A 174 1.60 21.71 21.39
C ARG A 174 0.44 20.97 20.74
N LEU A 175 -0.42 20.38 21.56
CA LEU A 175 -1.59 19.62 21.11
C LEU A 175 -2.85 20.25 21.67
N ALA A 176 -3.88 20.38 20.83
CA ALA A 176 -5.22 20.68 21.30
C ALA A 176 -5.89 19.36 21.72
N THR A 177 -6.31 19.28 22.98
CA THR A 177 -7.06 18.15 23.52
C THR A 177 -8.43 18.60 24.03
N ALA A 178 -9.30 17.66 24.36
CA ALA A 178 -10.60 17.97 24.96
C ALA A 178 -10.49 18.75 26.29
N SER A 179 -9.38 18.58 27.02
CA SER A 179 -9.11 19.26 28.29
C SER A 179 -8.33 20.57 28.12
N GLY A 180 -8.04 20.99 26.88
CA GLY A 180 -7.28 22.19 26.56
C GLY A 180 -5.97 21.91 25.82
N VAL A 181 -5.14 22.94 25.69
CA VAL A 181 -3.85 22.82 25.01
C VAL A 181 -2.80 22.29 25.97
N ILE A 182 -2.12 21.21 25.59
CA ILE A 182 -1.00 20.63 26.33
C ILE A 182 0.29 20.74 25.53
N GLN A 183 1.43 20.62 26.21
CA GLN A 183 2.74 20.45 25.59
C GLN A 183 3.24 19.04 25.93
N ALA A 184 3.49 18.22 24.91
CA ALA A 184 3.86 16.83 25.07
C ALA A 184 5.22 16.53 24.40
N PRO A 185 6.08 15.69 25.00
CA PRO A 185 7.29 15.22 24.33
C PRO A 185 6.97 14.44 23.06
N LEU A 186 7.73 14.72 22.00
CA LEU A 186 7.66 14.03 20.72
C LEU A 186 8.80 13.02 20.62
N ALA A 187 8.46 11.79 20.24
CA ALA A 187 9.38 10.71 19.96
C ALA A 187 9.06 10.08 18.59
N VAL A 188 9.95 9.22 18.10
CA VAL A 188 9.71 8.44 16.88
C VAL A 188 9.89 6.97 17.24
N LEU A 189 8.85 6.18 17.01
CA LEU A 189 8.90 4.72 17.15
C LEU A 189 9.49 4.11 15.89
N GLU A 190 10.33 3.09 16.05
CA GLU A 190 10.90 2.36 14.92
C GLU A 190 9.79 1.63 14.15
N GLU A 191 8.85 1.03 14.89
CA GLU A 191 7.77 0.23 14.32
C GLU A 191 6.52 0.27 15.21
N VAL A 192 5.35 0.41 14.57
CA VAL A 192 4.04 0.13 15.16
C VAL A 192 3.35 -0.92 14.29
N ASP A 193 2.93 -2.02 14.90
CA ASP A 193 2.24 -3.12 14.24
C ASP A 193 0.84 -3.30 14.85
N VAL A 194 -0.18 -3.15 14.02
CA VAL A 194 -1.59 -3.37 14.38
C VAL A 194 -2.13 -4.55 13.57
N GLY A 195 -2.11 -5.74 14.17
CA GLY A 195 -2.65 -6.96 13.54
C GLY A 195 -2.00 -7.36 12.21
N GLY A 196 -0.72 -7.01 12.02
CA GLY A 196 0.03 -7.19 10.77
C GLY A 196 0.16 -5.93 9.92
N ALA A 197 -0.56 -4.85 10.26
CA ALA A 197 -0.42 -3.56 9.60
C ALA A 197 0.76 -2.80 10.22
N VAL A 198 1.90 -2.85 9.51
CA VAL A 198 3.17 -2.32 10.01
C VAL A 198 3.46 -0.93 9.45
N ALA A 199 3.63 0.05 10.33
CA ALA A 199 4.16 1.36 10.01
C ALA A 199 5.52 1.56 10.68
N ARG A 200 6.50 2.08 9.94
CA ARG A 200 7.85 2.38 10.44
C ARG A 200 8.07 3.89 10.61
N HIS A 201 8.99 4.24 11.50
CA HIS A 201 9.36 5.63 11.81
C HIS A 201 8.14 6.49 12.12
N VAL A 202 7.35 6.05 13.10
CA VAL A 202 6.06 6.66 13.44
C VAL A 202 6.27 7.76 14.48
N PRO A 203 6.00 9.04 14.17
CA PRO A 203 6.03 10.10 15.16
C PRO A 203 4.93 9.87 16.19
N VAL A 204 5.28 9.92 17.47
CA VAL A 204 4.36 9.75 18.59
C VAL A 204 4.58 10.78 19.67
N VAL A 205 3.54 11.03 20.45
CA VAL A 205 3.64 11.85 21.67
C VAL A 205 3.59 10.97 22.90
N VAL A 206 4.43 11.27 23.90
CA VAL A 206 4.38 10.56 25.18
C VAL A 206 3.46 11.30 26.13
N HIS A 207 2.29 10.73 26.41
CA HIS A 207 1.24 11.36 27.22
C HIS A 207 0.31 10.32 27.84
N ASP A 208 0.01 10.47 29.12
CA ASP A 208 -0.92 9.60 29.84
C ASP A 208 -2.37 10.05 29.68
N LEU A 209 -3.27 9.10 29.45
CA LEU A 209 -4.71 9.33 29.39
C LEU A 209 -5.32 9.11 30.79
N PRO A 210 -5.87 10.16 31.44
CA PRO A 210 -6.42 10.03 32.78
C PRO A 210 -7.57 9.01 32.84
N GLY A 211 -7.59 8.19 33.90
CA GLY A 211 -8.67 7.22 34.14
C GLY A 211 -8.67 5.99 33.23
N MET A 212 -7.62 5.81 32.41
CA MET A 212 -7.51 4.63 31.55
C MET A 212 -6.87 3.44 32.30
N PRO A 213 -7.33 2.19 32.03
CA PRO A 213 -6.69 1.00 32.58
C PRO A 213 -5.25 0.84 32.07
N SER A 214 -4.41 0.13 32.84
CA SER A 214 -2.99 -0.08 32.51
C SER A 214 -2.72 -0.86 31.22
N ASN A 215 -3.72 -1.57 30.70
CA ASN A 215 -3.60 -2.29 29.43
C ASN A 215 -3.87 -1.39 28.20
N VAL A 216 -4.27 -0.13 28.39
CA VAL A 216 -4.40 0.86 27.32
C VAL A 216 -3.05 1.55 27.12
N ALA A 217 -2.43 1.28 25.97
CA ALA A 217 -1.13 1.81 25.62
C ALA A 217 -1.17 3.30 25.28
N GLY A 218 -2.29 3.79 24.72
CA GLY A 218 -2.48 5.18 24.30
C GLY A 218 -3.52 5.28 23.18
N LEU A 219 -3.40 6.33 22.36
CA LEU A 219 -4.26 6.60 21.20
C LEU A 219 -3.56 6.18 19.90
N LEU A 220 -4.25 5.48 19.00
CA LEU A 220 -3.80 5.22 17.65
C LEU A 220 -4.33 6.34 16.74
N GLY A 221 -3.45 7.28 16.41
CA GLY A 221 -3.78 8.53 15.73
C GLY A 221 -3.29 8.61 14.30
N MET A 222 -3.44 9.79 13.70
CA MET A 222 -3.20 10.02 12.28
C MET A 222 -1.76 9.75 11.83
N SER A 223 -0.75 9.97 12.67
CA SER A 223 0.66 9.64 12.34
C SER A 223 0.91 8.16 12.05
N PHE A 224 0.00 7.27 12.48
CA PHE A 224 -0.06 5.87 12.05
C PHE A 224 -1.11 5.66 10.95
N LEU A 225 -2.34 6.14 11.17
CA LEU A 225 -3.50 5.83 10.33
C LEU A 225 -3.37 6.32 8.89
N GLU A 226 -2.69 7.44 8.66
CA GLU A 226 -2.46 8.01 7.32
C GLU A 226 -1.64 7.10 6.40
N ARG A 227 -0.96 6.08 6.96
CA ARG A 227 -0.16 5.11 6.20
C ARG A 227 -1.02 4.04 5.53
N PHE A 228 -2.31 4.01 5.83
CA PHE A 228 -3.26 3.02 5.35
C PHE A 228 -4.53 3.69 4.84
N ARG A 229 -5.26 2.99 3.97
CA ARG A 229 -6.69 3.27 3.85
C ARG A 229 -7.40 2.60 5.00
N VAL A 230 -8.20 3.36 5.73
CA VAL A 230 -8.83 2.93 6.98
C VAL A 230 -10.33 2.81 6.78
N ASN A 231 -10.91 1.66 7.11
CA ASN A 231 -12.35 1.46 7.19
C ASN A 231 -12.70 0.78 8.53
N LEU A 232 -13.74 1.29 9.19
CA LEU A 232 -14.20 0.77 10.47
C LEU A 232 -15.59 0.16 10.29
N ASP A 233 -15.65 -1.16 10.23
CA ASP A 233 -16.91 -1.91 10.22
C ASP A 233 -17.35 -2.22 11.65
N ILE A 234 -18.21 -1.34 12.18
CA ILE A 234 -18.77 -1.49 13.52
C ILE A 234 -19.69 -2.72 13.63
N GLY A 235 -20.39 -3.08 12.56
CA GLY A 235 -21.31 -4.21 12.54
C GLY A 235 -20.58 -5.54 12.71
N SER A 236 -19.45 -5.68 12.01
CA SER A 236 -18.58 -6.86 12.08
C SER A 236 -17.51 -6.75 13.17
N SER A 237 -17.39 -5.62 13.86
CA SER A 237 -16.31 -5.33 14.82
C SER A 237 -14.91 -5.52 14.20
N LEU A 238 -14.70 -4.92 13.03
CA LEU A 238 -13.44 -4.96 12.29
C LEU A 238 -12.90 -3.55 12.00
N LEU A 239 -11.60 -3.38 12.23
CA LEU A 239 -10.79 -2.34 11.62
C LEU A 239 -10.11 -2.94 10.39
N ILE A 240 -10.37 -2.35 9.23
CA ILE A 240 -9.78 -2.76 7.96
C ILE A 240 -8.72 -1.72 7.58
N LEU A 241 -7.49 -2.20 7.37
CA LEU A 241 -6.33 -1.40 6.97
C LEU A 241 -5.80 -1.92 5.64
N GLU A 242 -5.68 -1.04 4.64
CA GLU A 242 -5.16 -1.41 3.32
C GLU A 242 -3.84 -0.69 3.01
N THR A 243 -2.86 -1.43 2.49
CA THR A 243 -1.56 -0.90 2.02
C THR A 243 -1.58 -0.57 0.54
N GLY A 244 -0.63 0.26 0.07
CA GLY A 244 -0.33 0.42 -1.36
C GLY A 244 -1.10 1.53 -2.09
N ASN A 245 -0.87 2.78 -1.68
CA ASN A 245 -1.21 3.97 -2.48
C ASN A 245 -0.07 4.29 -3.45
#